data_AF-A0A2N2Y3S5-F1
#
_entry.id   AF-A0A2N2Y3S5-F1
#
_cell.length_a   1.000
_cell.length_b   1.000
_cell.length_c   1.000
_cell.angle_alpha   90.00
_cell.angle_beta   90.00
_cell.angle_gamma   90.00
#
_symmetry.space_group_name_H-M   'P 1'
#
loop_
_entity.id
_entity.type
_entity.pdbx_description
1 polymer ?
#
loop_
_entity_poly.entity_id
_entity_poly.type
_entity_poly.pdbx_seq_one_letter_code
_entity_poly.pdbx_strand_id
1 'polypeptide(L)'
;MTRRAFFAQRQYVIIAIMVVTVVIFLVKLFYIQVLSDNYRLLSESNVRRSLVQYPPRGIIYDRHGDKLVTNEPAYDLMVIPRQVKNPDTLELCRLLDLDPQLFKHRLTKARKYSMYKASIFLEQISKESYGYLQEKLYRFPGFFVQPRTLRKYPYPIAASVLGYVGEVNQNDIDKDPYYISGDYVGKSGIEKSYEKELRGVKGMRIVMVDVFNREKGRFEEGQYDVPQVQGEDLISTLDLQLQLYAEKLMQGKRGSVVAIEPSTGEILVMVTAPGYDPNLLIGRQRTKNFAMLSQDPQKPLFNRALQAQYPPGSTFKLVVGLTGLEEGTITVNSRFGCNGKASSPIACTHSHATPLDLIGAIEQSCNPYFWNVFRTSVDRFGYTNTRKGYNEWRRIVLSFGFGSPISPDLLNQANGNIPKDAYYDKYFGRNGWRSLTIRSLSIGQGEILVTPLQLANLSATIANRGYYIPPHVVKRAGDHDIGFEKKKTAVADEYFLPIIEGMNNVFEASHGTARYWKIDSISSCGKTGTVQNPHGKDHSLFLAFAPKDNPKIAICVVVENAGFGATWAGPIASLLMEKYIKGRVKRLDVEEHMINSNLIGP
;
A
#
# COMPACT_ATOMS: atom_id res chain seq x y z
N MET A 1 -18.02 76.96 73.74
CA MET A 1 -17.77 76.42 72.39
C MET A 1 -18.62 75.17 72.20
N THR A 2 -19.71 75.30 71.44
CA THR A 2 -20.80 74.33 71.36
C THR A 2 -20.44 73.13 70.50
N ARG A 3 -20.75 71.91 70.99
CA ARG A 3 -20.53 70.60 70.33
C ARG A 3 -21.00 70.52 68.86
N ARG A 4 -21.84 71.45 68.38
CA ARG A 4 -22.32 71.52 66.98
C ARG A 4 -21.21 71.79 65.95
N ALA A 5 -20.16 72.54 66.29
CA ALA A 5 -19.10 72.87 65.31
C ALA A 5 -18.22 71.67 64.93
N PHE A 6 -18.00 70.73 65.86
CA PHE A 6 -17.15 69.55 65.62
C PHE A 6 -17.86 68.49 64.74
N PHE A 7 -19.20 68.40 64.79
CA PHE A 7 -19.98 67.52 63.91
C PHE A 7 -20.14 68.09 62.50
N ALA A 8 -20.15 69.42 62.34
CA ALA A 8 -20.28 70.09 61.04
C ALA A 8 -19.04 69.94 60.13
N GLN A 9 -17.88 69.55 60.65
CA GLN A 9 -16.70 69.25 59.82
C GLN A 9 -16.67 67.79 59.33
N ARG A 10 -17.30 66.85 60.04
CA ARG A 10 -17.34 65.43 59.65
C ARG A 10 -18.14 65.20 58.36
N GLN A 11 -19.16 66.02 58.09
CA GLN A 11 -19.94 65.93 56.86
C GLN A 11 -19.06 66.17 55.61
N TYR A 12 -18.10 67.09 55.68
CA TYR A 12 -17.20 67.38 54.56
C TYR A 12 -16.21 66.23 54.31
N VAL A 13 -15.77 65.55 55.37
CA VAL A 13 -14.92 64.35 55.25
C VAL A 13 -15.71 63.19 54.63
N ILE A 14 -16.95 62.98 55.04
CA ILE A 14 -17.80 61.92 54.46
C ILE A 14 -18.14 62.22 52.99
N ILE A 15 -18.46 63.47 52.66
CA ILE A 15 -18.69 63.92 51.28
C ILE A 15 -17.42 63.73 50.45
N ALA A 16 -16.24 64.10 50.97
CA ALA A 16 -14.98 63.91 50.26
C ALA A 16 -14.68 62.43 50.00
N ILE A 17 -14.92 61.55 50.99
CA ILE A 17 -14.76 60.09 50.82
C ILE A 17 -15.74 59.56 49.76
N MET A 18 -17.01 59.98 49.78
CA MET A 18 -17.98 59.59 48.75
C MET A 18 -17.55 60.06 47.36
N VAL A 19 -17.16 61.33 47.23
CA VAL A 19 -16.73 61.90 45.93
C VAL A 19 -15.49 61.18 45.41
N VAL A 20 -14.49 60.92 46.25
CA VAL A 20 -13.29 60.16 45.86
C VAL A 20 -13.65 58.75 45.43
N THR A 21 -14.57 58.08 46.14
CA THR A 21 -15.02 56.73 45.79
C THR A 21 -15.74 56.72 44.44
N VAL A 22 -16.62 57.70 44.18
CA VAL A 22 -17.30 57.87 42.89
C VAL A 22 -16.31 58.14 41.78
N VAL A 23 -15.31 59.01 42.01
CA VAL A 23 -14.25 59.29 41.03
C VAL A 23 -13.44 58.03 40.73
N ILE A 24 -13.07 57.23 41.73
CA ILE A 24 -12.38 55.95 41.52
C ILE A 24 -13.24 55.01 40.66
N PHE A 25 -14.54 54.92 40.92
CA PHE A 25 -15.44 54.11 40.09
C PHE A 25 -15.56 54.65 38.68
N LEU A 26 -15.66 55.97 38.47
CA LEU A 26 -15.71 56.59 37.14
C LEU A 26 -14.42 56.35 36.35
N VAL A 27 -13.26 56.50 36.99
CA VAL A 27 -11.95 56.21 36.37
C VAL A 27 -11.85 54.73 36.02
N LYS A 28 -12.30 53.84 36.92
CA LYS A 28 -12.30 52.40 36.63
C LYS A 28 -13.25 52.06 35.49
N LEU A 29 -14.41 52.71 35.41
CA LEU A 29 -15.40 52.50 34.38
C LEU A 29 -14.93 53.03 33.02
N PHE A 30 -14.28 54.21 33.00
CA PHE A 30 -13.62 54.74 31.81
C PHE A 30 -12.48 53.84 31.34
N TYR A 31 -11.65 53.34 32.26
CA TYR A 31 -10.59 52.38 31.94
C TYR A 31 -11.18 51.11 31.30
N ILE A 32 -12.27 50.57 31.86
CA ILE A 32 -12.94 49.38 31.33
C ILE A 32 -13.57 49.64 29.95
N GLN A 33 -14.20 50.80 29.74
CA GLN A 33 -14.97 51.09 28.53
C GLN A 33 -14.12 51.64 27.37
N VAL A 34 -13.06 52.40 27.65
CA VAL A 34 -12.31 53.15 26.64
C VAL A 34 -10.89 52.62 26.43
N LEU A 35 -10.23 52.14 27.49
CA LEU A 35 -8.81 51.75 27.44
C LEU A 35 -8.58 50.23 27.41
N SER A 36 -9.56 49.42 27.85
CA SER A 36 -9.39 47.96 27.91
C SER A 36 -10.19 47.24 26.82
N ASP A 37 -9.48 46.70 25.82
CA ASP A 37 -10.08 45.84 24.78
C ASP A 37 -10.48 44.44 25.31
N ASN A 38 -9.93 44.04 26.47
CA ASN A 38 -10.12 42.71 27.05
C ASN A 38 -11.57 42.35 27.42
N TYR A 39 -12.42 43.33 27.77
CA TYR A 39 -13.82 43.07 28.15
C TYR A 39 -14.79 43.03 26.95
N ARG A 40 -14.45 43.72 25.85
CA ARG A 40 -15.16 43.60 24.58
C ARG A 40 -14.95 42.20 23.98
N LEU A 41 -13.75 41.63 24.14
CA LEU A 41 -13.45 40.24 23.77
C LEU A 41 -14.28 39.21 24.56
N LEU A 42 -14.61 39.46 25.84
CA LEU A 42 -15.40 38.53 26.67
C LEU A 42 -16.90 38.55 26.33
N SER A 43 -17.47 39.69 25.92
CA SER A 43 -18.86 39.76 25.44
C SER A 43 -19.04 39.19 24.02
N GLU A 44 -17.97 39.22 23.21
CA GLU A 44 -17.92 38.66 21.85
C GLU A 44 -17.71 37.14 21.79
N SER A 45 -17.50 36.44 22.92
CA SER A 45 -17.27 34.98 22.94
C SER A 45 -18.45 34.17 22.38
N ASN A 46 -19.66 34.73 22.39
CA ASN A 46 -20.85 34.07 21.86
C ASN A 46 -21.02 34.23 20.33
N VAL A 47 -20.25 35.13 19.70
CA VAL A 47 -20.35 35.46 18.26
C VAL A 47 -19.22 34.83 17.44
N ARG A 48 -18.11 34.47 18.11
CA ARG A 48 -16.91 33.93 17.46
C ARG A 48 -16.97 32.41 17.32
N ARG A 49 -16.61 31.94 16.12
CA ARG A 49 -16.58 30.52 15.81
C ARG A 49 -15.27 30.15 15.12
N SER A 50 -14.51 29.26 15.75
CA SER A 50 -13.33 28.65 15.14
C SER A 50 -13.77 27.49 14.25
N LEU A 51 -13.47 27.59 12.96
CA LEU A 51 -13.72 26.57 11.95
C LEU A 51 -12.38 26.02 11.51
N VAL A 52 -12.19 24.71 11.69
CA VAL A 52 -11.01 24.01 11.15
C VAL A 52 -11.11 24.02 9.63
N GLN A 53 -10.02 24.45 8.98
CA GLN A 53 -9.86 24.36 7.54
C GLN A 53 -9.05 23.12 7.22
N TYR A 54 -9.69 22.16 6.57
CA TYR A 54 -9.08 20.88 6.22
C TYR A 54 -8.38 20.98 4.87
N PRO A 55 -7.06 20.76 4.82
CA PRO A 55 -6.32 20.85 3.58
C PRO A 55 -6.76 19.74 2.62
N PRO A 56 -6.75 20.01 1.31
CA PRO A 56 -6.80 18.94 0.33
C PRO A 56 -5.56 18.06 0.48
N ARG A 57 -5.74 16.74 0.38
CA ARG A 57 -4.62 15.80 0.35
C ARG A 57 -3.84 15.93 -0.94
N GLY A 58 -2.55 15.60 -0.93
CA GLY A 58 -1.72 15.56 -2.14
C GLY A 58 -2.27 14.61 -3.20
N ILE A 59 -2.16 14.98 -4.47
CA ILE A 59 -2.57 14.18 -5.62
C ILE A 59 -1.50 13.11 -5.89
N ILE A 60 -1.90 11.91 -6.30
CA ILE A 60 -0.96 10.84 -6.68
C ILE A 60 -0.99 10.70 -8.21
N TYR A 61 0.16 10.85 -8.83
CA TYR A 61 0.37 10.69 -10.26
C TYR A 61 1.07 9.37 -10.58
N ASP A 62 0.89 8.88 -11.80
CA ASP A 62 1.69 7.80 -12.37
C ASP A 62 3.07 8.35 -12.80
N ARG A 63 3.93 7.47 -13.30
CA ARG A 63 5.30 7.84 -13.70
C ARG A 63 5.38 8.79 -14.91
N HIS A 64 4.29 8.93 -15.67
CA HIS A 64 4.18 9.77 -16.86
C HIS A 64 3.40 11.07 -16.61
N GLY A 65 2.89 11.27 -15.40
CA GLY A 65 2.15 12.47 -14.98
C GLY A 65 0.63 12.35 -15.07
N ASP A 66 0.08 11.16 -15.35
CA ASP A 66 -1.35 10.91 -15.32
C ASP A 66 -1.86 10.79 -13.88
N LYS A 67 -3.07 11.30 -13.59
CA LYS A 67 -3.62 11.29 -12.23
C LYS A 67 -4.17 9.91 -11.87
N LEU A 68 -3.60 9.28 -10.84
CA LEU A 68 -4.09 8.01 -10.26
C LEU A 68 -5.06 8.25 -9.11
N VAL A 69 -4.79 9.25 -8.27
CA VAL A 69 -5.65 9.62 -7.13
C VAL A 69 -5.81 11.12 -7.09
N THR A 70 -7.05 11.57 -7.09
CA THR A 70 -7.44 12.98 -7.05
C THR A 70 -8.39 13.25 -5.88
N ASN A 71 -8.82 14.50 -5.76
CA ASN A 71 -9.78 14.92 -4.74
C ASN A 71 -11.04 15.50 -5.39
N GLU A 72 -12.20 15.13 -4.89
CA GLU A 72 -13.48 15.75 -5.21
C GLU A 72 -14.00 16.54 -3.99
N PRO A 73 -14.68 17.70 -4.19
CA PRO A 73 -15.31 18.43 -3.11
C PRO A 73 -16.39 17.59 -2.40
N ALA A 74 -16.35 17.58 -1.08
CA ALA A 74 -17.33 16.93 -0.24
C ALA A 74 -17.67 17.80 0.97
N TYR A 75 -18.74 17.47 1.67
CA TYR A 75 -19.28 18.32 2.72
C TYR A 75 -19.75 17.50 3.90
N ASP A 76 -19.30 17.84 5.11
CA ASP A 76 -19.87 17.29 6.33
C ASP A 76 -20.99 18.20 6.83
N LEU A 77 -22.17 17.64 7.05
CA LEU A 77 -23.24 18.32 7.78
C LEU A 77 -22.95 18.18 9.27
N MET A 78 -22.79 19.31 9.93
CA MET A 78 -22.46 19.43 11.33
C MET A 78 -23.69 19.91 12.11
N VAL A 79 -23.75 19.60 13.41
CA VAL A 79 -24.83 20.01 14.31
C VAL A 79 -24.30 20.55 15.63
N ILE A 80 -24.90 21.64 16.12
CA ILE A 80 -24.77 22.12 17.51
C ILE A 80 -26.10 21.87 18.22
N PRO A 81 -26.21 20.87 19.10
CA PRO A 81 -27.51 20.44 19.61
C PRO A 81 -28.31 21.51 20.36
N ARG A 82 -27.67 22.43 21.09
CA ARG A 82 -28.35 23.55 21.79
C ARG A 82 -29.02 24.52 20.83
N GLN A 83 -28.56 24.62 19.59
CA GLN A 83 -29.09 25.56 18.60
C GLN A 83 -30.22 24.97 17.76
N VAL A 84 -30.44 23.65 17.83
CA VAL A 84 -31.50 22.96 17.10
C VAL A 84 -32.86 23.28 17.72
N LYS A 85 -33.65 24.14 17.05
CA LYS A 85 -34.99 24.55 17.46
C LYS A 85 -36.03 24.07 16.45
N ASN A 86 -36.92 23.18 16.87
CA ASN A 86 -38.04 22.65 16.08
C ASN A 86 -37.70 22.36 14.60
N PRO A 87 -36.68 21.54 14.30
CA PRO A 87 -36.32 21.27 12.91
C PRO A 87 -37.43 20.50 12.20
N ASP A 88 -37.69 20.80 10.93
CA ASP A 88 -38.49 19.93 10.06
C ASP A 88 -37.67 18.67 9.75
N THR A 89 -37.71 17.73 10.68
CA THR A 89 -36.95 16.49 10.63
C THR A 89 -37.24 15.69 9.37
N LEU A 90 -38.48 15.69 8.90
CA LEU A 90 -38.91 14.89 7.74
C LEU A 90 -38.35 15.48 6.45
N GLU A 91 -38.37 16.81 6.29
CA GLU A 91 -37.78 17.47 5.14
C GLU A 91 -36.26 17.23 5.07
N LEU A 92 -35.55 17.39 6.19
CA LEU A 92 -34.10 17.16 6.22
C LEU A 92 -33.73 15.70 5.93
N CYS A 93 -34.51 14.75 6.44
CA CYS A 93 -34.34 13.33 6.14
C CYS A 93 -34.54 13.02 4.65
N ARG A 94 -35.54 13.61 4.00
CA ARG A 94 -35.77 13.45 2.55
C ARG A 94 -34.65 14.07 1.71
N LEU A 95 -34.16 15.25 2.10
CA LEU A 95 -33.07 15.94 1.38
C LEU A 95 -31.76 15.15 1.42
N LEU A 96 -31.50 14.42 2.50
CA LEU A 96 -30.23 13.71 2.74
C LEU A 96 -30.29 12.21 2.46
N ASP A 97 -31.46 11.72 2.05
CA ASP A 97 -31.79 10.28 1.96
C ASP A 97 -31.38 9.56 3.26
N LEU A 98 -32.02 9.96 4.36
CA LEU A 98 -31.71 9.51 5.71
C LEU A 98 -32.97 9.00 6.42
N ASP A 99 -32.84 7.85 7.09
CA ASP A 99 -33.91 7.30 7.93
C ASP A 99 -34.19 8.20 9.15
N PRO A 100 -35.45 8.59 9.41
CA PRO A 100 -35.83 9.33 10.62
C PRO A 100 -35.35 8.71 11.94
N GLN A 101 -35.24 7.38 12.04
CA GLN A 101 -34.69 6.74 13.25
C GLN A 101 -33.19 7.01 13.39
N LEU A 102 -32.45 6.92 12.28
CA LEU A 102 -31.03 7.26 12.24
C LEU A 102 -30.79 8.74 12.56
N PHE A 103 -31.68 9.65 12.12
CA PHE A 103 -31.65 11.06 12.49
C PHE A 103 -31.69 11.24 14.00
N LYS A 104 -32.71 10.65 14.64
CA LYS A 104 -32.93 10.77 16.09
C LYS A 104 -31.75 10.19 16.87
N HIS A 105 -31.21 9.06 16.41
CA HIS A 105 -30.03 8.44 17.00
C HIS A 105 -28.81 9.36 16.94
N ARG A 106 -28.49 9.92 15.77
CA ARG A 106 -27.34 10.82 15.56
C ARG A 106 -27.46 12.11 16.36
N LEU A 107 -28.64 12.73 16.40
CA LEU A 107 -28.87 13.92 17.22
C LEU A 107 -28.72 13.62 18.72
N THR A 108 -29.20 12.45 19.17
CA THR A 108 -29.02 12.02 20.56
C THR A 108 -27.56 11.76 20.90
N LYS A 109 -26.79 11.14 19.99
CA LYS A 109 -25.35 10.95 20.12
C LYS A 109 -24.62 12.30 20.24
N ALA A 110 -24.94 13.27 19.39
CA ALA A 110 -24.38 14.62 19.46
C ALA A 110 -24.72 15.31 20.79
N ARG A 111 -25.96 15.22 21.28
CA ARG A 111 -26.38 15.76 22.59
C ARG A 111 -25.59 15.16 23.75
N LYS A 112 -25.35 13.85 23.73
CA LYS A 112 -24.56 13.15 24.75
C LYS A 112 -23.10 13.58 24.74
N TYR A 113 -22.53 13.84 23.56
CA TYR A 113 -21.16 14.34 23.44
C TYR A 113 -21.04 15.77 23.97
N SER A 114 -21.89 16.68 23.51
CA SER A 114 -21.98 18.04 24.04
C SER A 114 -23.23 18.76 23.55
N MET A 115 -23.85 19.54 24.42
CA MET A 115 -24.90 20.46 23.99
C MET A 115 -24.35 21.69 23.24
N TYR A 116 -23.09 22.05 23.46
CA TYR A 116 -22.51 23.32 22.99
C TYR A 116 -21.46 23.14 21.88
N LYS A 117 -20.75 22.01 21.86
CA LYS A 117 -19.75 21.73 20.82
C LYS A 117 -20.42 21.19 19.56
N ALA A 118 -19.89 21.56 18.40
CA ALA A 118 -20.31 20.98 17.15
C ALA A 118 -19.92 19.50 17.08
N SER A 119 -20.79 18.69 16.47
CA SER A 119 -20.54 17.29 16.16
C SER A 119 -20.87 17.03 14.70
N ILE A 120 -20.19 16.06 14.07
CA ILE A 120 -20.55 15.62 12.72
C ILE A 120 -21.91 14.92 12.81
N PHE A 121 -22.89 15.43 12.05
CA PHE A 121 -24.22 14.84 11.95
C PHE A 121 -24.31 13.87 10.78
N LEU A 122 -23.78 14.25 9.62
CA LEU A 122 -23.67 13.39 8.44
C LEU A 122 -22.39 13.72 7.70
N GLU A 123 -21.55 12.71 7.52
CA GLU A 123 -20.26 12.79 6.84
C GLU A 123 -20.41 12.73 5.31
N GLN A 124 -19.47 13.36 4.60
CA GLN A 124 -19.14 13.08 3.20
C GLN A 124 -20.33 13.19 2.23
N ILE A 125 -21.12 14.25 2.34
CA ILE A 125 -22.18 14.62 1.40
C ILE A 125 -21.54 15.06 0.08
N SER A 126 -22.05 14.54 -1.03
CA SER A 126 -21.55 14.89 -2.36
C SER A 126 -21.88 16.35 -2.71
N LYS A 127 -21.18 16.90 -3.70
CA LYS A 127 -21.44 18.26 -4.21
C LYS A 127 -22.90 18.44 -4.68
N GLU A 128 -23.47 17.40 -5.30
CA GLU A 128 -24.84 17.43 -5.84
C GLU A 128 -25.87 17.47 -4.71
N SER A 129 -25.76 16.57 -3.72
CA SER A 129 -26.65 16.58 -2.55
C SER A 129 -26.49 17.85 -1.71
N TYR A 130 -25.26 18.38 -1.61
CA TYR A 130 -25.03 19.65 -0.93
C TYR A 130 -25.71 20.83 -1.65
N GLY A 131 -25.72 20.85 -2.98
CA GLY A 131 -26.41 21.90 -3.75
C GLY A 131 -27.88 22.06 -3.33
N TYR A 132 -28.62 20.96 -3.25
CA TYR A 132 -30.02 20.97 -2.78
C TYR A 132 -30.16 21.33 -1.30
N LEU A 133 -29.22 20.86 -0.45
CA LEU A 133 -29.24 21.17 0.97
C LEU A 133 -28.96 22.66 1.23
N GLN A 134 -28.02 23.26 0.51
CA GLN A 134 -27.56 24.65 0.70
C GLN A 134 -28.73 25.64 0.55
N GLU A 135 -29.61 25.44 -0.43
CA GLU A 135 -30.78 26.29 -0.66
C GLU A 135 -31.74 26.31 0.54
N LYS A 136 -31.82 25.22 1.29
CA LYS A 136 -32.76 25.05 2.40
C LYS A 136 -32.12 25.08 3.78
N LEU A 137 -30.78 25.17 3.87
CA LEU A 137 -30.03 25.06 5.12
C LEU A 137 -30.47 26.11 6.16
N TYR A 138 -30.91 27.29 5.71
CA TYR A 138 -31.43 28.36 6.57
C TYR A 138 -32.67 27.94 7.40
N ARG A 139 -33.41 26.91 6.96
CA ARG A 139 -34.60 26.37 7.65
C ARG A 139 -34.23 25.39 8.77
N PHE A 140 -32.96 25.01 8.92
CA PHE A 140 -32.49 24.06 9.92
C PHE A 140 -31.50 24.70 10.90
N PRO A 141 -31.97 25.55 11.84
CA PRO A 141 -31.09 26.17 12.85
C PRO A 141 -30.27 25.13 13.62
N GLY A 142 -29.01 25.46 13.87
CA GLY A 142 -28.05 24.58 14.54
C GLY A 142 -27.34 23.59 13.60
N PHE A 143 -27.78 23.46 12.35
CA PHE A 143 -27.06 22.76 11.30
C PHE A 143 -26.24 23.73 10.46
N PHE A 144 -25.05 23.28 10.05
CA PHE A 144 -24.15 24.03 9.18
C PHE A 144 -23.23 23.04 8.47
N VAL A 145 -22.57 23.47 7.42
CA VAL A 145 -21.73 22.58 6.61
C VAL A 145 -20.25 22.92 6.79
N GLN A 146 -19.42 21.88 6.85
CA GLN A 146 -17.97 21.99 6.84
C GLN A 146 -17.43 21.42 5.53
N PRO A 147 -16.70 22.22 4.72
CA PRO A 147 -16.05 21.72 3.51
C PRO A 147 -15.01 20.65 3.83
N ARG A 148 -15.00 19.60 3.02
CA ARG A 148 -14.09 18.46 3.04
C ARG A 148 -13.66 18.11 1.62
N THR A 149 -12.74 17.16 1.53
CA THR A 149 -12.40 16.51 0.27
C THR A 149 -12.59 15.00 0.41
N LEU A 150 -13.03 14.38 -0.68
CA LEU A 150 -13.06 12.94 -0.84
C LEU A 150 -12.02 12.54 -1.87
N ARG A 151 -11.36 11.40 -1.63
CA ARG A 151 -10.54 10.79 -2.68
C ARG A 151 -11.43 10.37 -3.85
N LYS A 152 -10.89 10.51 -5.06
CA LYS A 152 -11.46 10.03 -6.30
C LYS A 152 -10.39 9.32 -7.10
N TYR A 153 -10.71 8.13 -7.60
CA TYR A 153 -9.82 7.32 -8.41
C TYR A 153 -10.33 7.33 -9.85
N PRO A 154 -9.68 8.06 -10.78
CA PRO A 154 -10.14 8.16 -12.17
C PRO A 154 -10.18 6.81 -12.89
N TYR A 155 -9.35 5.86 -12.46
CA TYR A 155 -9.27 4.51 -13.00
C TYR A 155 -9.50 3.47 -11.90
N PRO A 156 -10.28 2.40 -12.15
CA PRO A 156 -10.60 1.39 -11.15
C PRO A 156 -9.47 0.33 -11.03
N ILE A 157 -8.24 0.77 -10.78
CA ILE A 157 -7.04 -0.08 -10.74
C ILE A 157 -6.20 0.15 -9.49
N ALA A 158 -5.21 -0.72 -9.27
CA ALA A 158 -4.14 -0.59 -8.29
C ALA A 158 -4.64 -0.37 -6.84
N ALA A 159 -5.85 -0.79 -6.51
CA ALA A 159 -6.48 -0.49 -5.22
C ALA A 159 -5.66 -0.97 -4.01
N SER A 160 -4.98 -2.11 -4.14
CA SER A 160 -4.11 -2.64 -3.08
C SER A 160 -2.80 -1.86 -2.89
N VAL A 161 -2.36 -1.15 -3.94
CA VAL A 161 -1.11 -0.40 -4.00
C VAL A 161 -1.34 1.06 -3.60
N LEU A 162 -2.32 1.72 -4.22
CA LEU A 162 -2.74 3.07 -3.86
C LEU A 162 -3.24 3.10 -2.41
N GLY A 163 -4.02 2.07 -2.03
CA GLY A 163 -4.64 1.97 -0.73
C GLY A 163 -5.90 2.80 -0.62
N TYR A 164 -6.40 2.94 0.60
CA TYR A 164 -7.59 3.74 0.89
C TYR A 164 -7.44 4.50 2.19
N VAL A 165 -8.30 5.51 2.35
CA VAL A 165 -8.41 6.34 3.54
C VAL A 165 -9.63 5.90 4.37
N GLY A 166 -9.54 6.00 5.69
CA GLY A 166 -10.64 5.69 6.59
C GLY A 166 -10.61 6.56 7.85
N GLU A 167 -11.73 6.61 8.58
CA GLU A 167 -11.81 7.39 9.81
C GLU A 167 -10.74 6.94 10.82
N VAL A 168 -10.17 7.90 11.54
CA VAL A 168 -9.22 7.66 12.61
C VAL A 168 -9.89 6.91 13.77
N ASN A 169 -9.18 5.95 14.36
CA ASN A 169 -9.58 5.33 15.61
C ASN A 169 -8.75 5.89 16.78
N GLN A 170 -9.05 5.45 18.01
CA GLN A 170 -8.33 5.93 19.20
C GLN A 170 -6.82 5.66 19.10
N ASN A 171 -6.41 4.49 18.57
CA ASN A 171 -4.99 4.17 18.41
C ASN A 171 -4.29 5.10 17.41
N ASP A 172 -4.99 5.59 16.39
CA ASP A 172 -4.43 6.55 15.42
C ASP A 172 -4.22 7.92 16.11
N ILE A 173 -5.18 8.36 16.92
CA ILE A 173 -5.13 9.63 17.68
C ILE A 173 -4.02 9.58 18.73
N ASP A 174 -3.89 8.47 19.46
CA ASP A 174 -2.88 8.32 20.50
C ASP A 174 -1.45 8.32 19.92
N LYS A 175 -1.28 7.81 18.70
CA LYS A 175 0.00 7.79 18.00
C LYS A 175 0.34 9.12 17.35
N ASP A 176 -0.66 9.86 16.90
CA ASP A 176 -0.46 11.13 16.21
C ASP A 176 -1.53 12.15 16.64
N PRO A 177 -1.18 13.06 17.58
CA PRO A 177 -2.08 14.11 18.08
C PRO A 177 -2.58 15.10 17.02
N TYR A 178 -2.05 15.04 15.79
CA TYR A 178 -2.61 15.78 14.65
C TYR A 178 -4.09 15.43 14.41
N TYR A 179 -4.49 14.18 14.66
CA TYR A 179 -5.84 13.71 14.41
C TYR A 179 -6.77 13.91 15.60
N ILE A 180 -8.03 14.20 15.28
CA ILE A 180 -9.16 14.17 16.20
C ILE A 180 -10.25 13.25 15.64
N SER A 181 -11.17 12.81 16.49
CA SER A 181 -12.32 11.99 16.06
C SER A 181 -13.08 12.66 14.91
N GLY A 182 -13.41 11.88 13.88
CA GLY A 182 -14.01 12.35 12.63
C GLY A 182 -13.00 12.75 11.54
N ASP A 183 -11.69 12.73 11.83
CA ASP A 183 -10.68 12.87 10.78
C ASP A 183 -10.44 11.56 10.03
N TYR A 184 -9.77 11.67 8.90
CA TYR A 184 -9.48 10.57 8.00
C TYR A 184 -7.96 10.39 7.84
N VAL A 185 -7.52 9.13 7.83
CA VAL A 185 -6.11 8.71 7.72
C VAL A 185 -5.97 7.56 6.73
N GLY A 186 -4.86 7.50 6.01
CA GLY A 186 -4.48 6.39 5.14
C GLY A 186 -4.41 5.06 5.92
N LYS A 187 -5.13 4.05 5.45
CA LYS A 187 -5.24 2.73 6.11
C LYS A 187 -4.41 1.64 5.44
N SER A 188 -4.06 1.80 4.17
CA SER A 188 -3.24 0.85 3.40
C SER A 188 -2.47 1.56 2.28
N GLY A 189 -1.60 0.81 1.58
CA GLY A 189 -0.93 1.27 0.37
C GLY A 189 -0.07 2.52 0.53
N ILE A 190 0.05 3.28 -0.55
CA ILE A 190 0.72 4.58 -0.60
C ILE A 190 0.05 5.56 0.37
N GLU A 191 -1.29 5.58 0.44
CA GLU A 191 -2.04 6.48 1.34
C GLU A 191 -1.57 6.37 2.79
N LYS A 192 -1.26 5.16 3.27
CA LYS A 192 -0.75 4.96 4.63
C LYS A 192 0.74 5.23 4.75
N SER A 193 1.52 4.80 3.76
CA SER A 193 2.99 4.86 3.82
C SER A 193 3.50 6.30 3.74
N TYR A 194 2.81 7.13 2.96
CA TYR A 194 3.09 8.56 2.77
C TYR A 194 2.02 9.47 3.39
N GLU A 195 1.39 9.02 4.49
CA GLU A 195 0.30 9.77 5.12
C GLU A 195 0.73 11.17 5.54
N LYS A 196 1.97 11.35 6.01
CA LYS A 196 2.44 12.63 6.54
C LYS A 196 2.64 13.68 5.46
N GLU A 197 3.14 13.25 4.31
CA GLU A 197 3.34 14.03 3.10
C GLU A 197 1.97 14.36 2.50
N LEU A 198 1.10 13.35 2.34
CA LEU A 198 -0.20 13.49 1.69
C LEU A 198 -1.22 14.32 2.48
N ARG A 199 -1.18 14.33 3.81
CA ARG A 199 -2.27 14.91 4.63
C ARG A 199 -2.28 16.42 4.75
N GLY A 200 -1.17 17.10 4.44
CA GLY A 200 -1.02 18.55 4.64
C GLY A 200 -1.15 19.00 6.10
N VAL A 201 -1.36 20.30 6.30
CA VAL A 201 -1.52 20.92 7.64
C VAL A 201 -2.85 21.65 7.74
N LYS A 202 -3.60 21.37 8.81
CA LYS A 202 -4.87 22.02 9.12
C LYS A 202 -4.69 23.52 9.35
N GLY A 203 -5.54 24.30 8.72
CA GLY A 203 -5.72 25.71 9.04
C GLY A 203 -6.84 25.92 10.05
N MET A 204 -7.04 27.17 10.44
CA MET A 204 -8.10 27.61 11.32
C MET A 204 -8.62 28.97 10.84
N ARG A 205 -9.92 29.08 10.65
CA ARG A 205 -10.59 30.35 10.33
C ARG A 205 -11.51 30.75 11.47
N ILE A 206 -11.44 32.00 11.92
CA ILE A 206 -12.33 32.55 12.93
C ILE A 206 -13.41 33.39 12.22
N VAL A 207 -14.65 32.93 12.29
CA VAL A 207 -15.79 33.62 11.68
C VAL A 207 -16.73 34.20 12.72
N MET A 208 -17.35 35.32 12.39
CA MET A 208 -18.49 35.84 13.13
C MET A 208 -19.77 35.24 12.57
N VAL A 209 -20.63 34.70 13.43
CA VAL A 209 -21.91 34.11 13.02
C VAL A 209 -23.08 34.89 13.62
N ASP A 210 -24.16 35.03 12.85
CA ASP A 210 -25.41 35.58 13.38
C ASP A 210 -26.20 34.52 14.18
N VAL A 211 -27.33 34.92 14.77
CA VAL A 211 -28.22 34.02 15.54
C VAL A 211 -28.82 32.87 14.72
N PHE A 212 -28.71 32.95 13.38
CA PHE A 212 -29.13 31.92 12.42
C PHE A 212 -27.94 31.14 11.85
N ASN A 213 -26.74 31.31 12.43
CA ASN A 213 -25.49 30.62 12.08
C ASN A 213 -24.96 30.95 10.67
N ARG A 214 -25.36 32.08 10.09
CA ARG A 214 -24.80 32.55 8.81
C ARG A 214 -23.49 33.29 9.07
N GLU A 215 -22.48 33.00 8.26
CA GLU A 215 -21.20 33.71 8.31
C GLU A 215 -21.41 35.18 7.95
N LYS A 216 -21.06 36.08 8.86
CA LYS A 216 -21.13 37.54 8.66
C LYS A 216 -19.79 38.15 8.22
N GLY A 217 -18.73 37.35 8.18
CA GLY A 217 -17.39 37.75 7.78
C GLY A 217 -16.30 37.11 8.64
N ARG A 218 -15.05 37.39 8.30
CA ARG A 218 -13.88 37.00 9.10
C ARG A 218 -13.80 37.89 10.35
N PHE A 219 -13.42 37.31 11.47
CA PHE A 219 -13.17 38.06 12.70
C PHE A 219 -11.91 38.90 12.54
N GLU A 220 -11.99 40.20 12.85
CA GLU A 220 -10.89 41.17 12.69
C GLU A 220 -10.14 41.04 11.35
N GLU A 221 -10.91 40.95 10.26
CA GLU A 221 -10.38 40.84 8.88
C GLU A 221 -9.45 39.63 8.66
N GLY A 222 -9.49 38.63 9.56
CA GLY A 222 -8.70 37.40 9.47
C GLY A 222 -7.31 37.49 10.10
N GLN A 223 -7.01 38.50 10.93
CA GLN A 223 -5.72 38.62 11.61
C GLN A 223 -5.33 37.38 12.45
N TYR A 224 -6.33 36.62 12.91
CA TYR A 224 -6.14 35.39 13.69
C TYR A 224 -6.36 34.11 12.89
N ASP A 225 -6.56 34.20 11.58
CA ASP A 225 -6.69 33.03 10.73
C ASP A 225 -5.32 32.38 10.49
N VAL A 226 -5.27 31.06 10.62
CA VAL A 226 -4.10 30.25 10.26
C VAL A 226 -4.41 29.58 8.93
N PRO A 227 -3.66 29.86 7.84
CA PRO A 227 -3.92 29.23 6.56
C PRO A 227 -3.63 27.73 6.63
N GLN A 228 -4.43 26.94 5.90
CA GLN A 228 -4.14 25.53 5.69
C GLN A 228 -3.00 25.35 4.67
N VAL A 229 -2.21 24.28 4.82
CA VAL A 229 -1.18 23.90 3.85
C VAL A 229 -1.62 22.61 3.17
N GLN A 230 -1.70 22.62 1.84
CA GLN A 230 -2.04 21.45 1.05
C GLN A 230 -0.99 20.35 1.24
N GLY A 231 -1.42 19.08 1.21
CA GLY A 231 -0.51 17.94 1.22
C GLY A 231 0.33 17.86 -0.06
N GLU A 232 1.52 17.28 0.06
CA GLU A 232 2.46 17.14 -1.06
C GLU A 232 1.96 16.13 -2.08
N ASP A 233 2.02 16.54 -3.35
CA ASP A 233 1.74 15.66 -4.48
C ASP A 233 2.84 14.58 -4.59
N LEU A 234 2.44 13.36 -4.95
CA LEU A 234 3.36 12.24 -5.13
C LEU A 234 3.41 11.81 -6.59
N ILE A 235 4.62 11.49 -7.08
CA ILE A 235 4.80 10.78 -8.35
C ILE A 235 5.10 9.32 -8.00
N SER A 236 4.18 8.43 -8.36
CA SER A 236 4.39 6.99 -8.24
C SER A 236 5.23 6.44 -9.39
N THR A 237 5.79 5.26 -9.19
CA THR A 237 6.55 4.53 -10.22
C THR A 237 5.65 3.71 -11.16
N LEU A 238 4.36 3.61 -10.84
CA LEU A 238 3.41 2.82 -11.61
C LEU A 238 3.27 3.39 -13.02
N ASP A 239 3.21 2.49 -14.00
CA ASP A 239 2.83 2.82 -15.36
C ASP A 239 1.32 2.55 -15.52
N LEU A 240 0.52 3.61 -15.68
CA LEU A 240 -0.95 3.50 -15.75
C LEU A 240 -1.41 2.54 -16.84
N GLN A 241 -0.84 2.65 -18.04
CA GLN A 241 -1.26 1.87 -19.22
C GLN A 241 -0.86 0.40 -19.11
N LEU A 242 0.26 0.12 -18.45
CA LEU A 242 0.71 -1.23 -18.18
C LEU A 242 -0.06 -1.86 -17.02
N GLN A 243 -0.37 -1.11 -15.96
CA GLN A 243 -1.18 -1.58 -14.84
C GLN A 243 -2.60 -1.94 -15.28
N LEU A 244 -3.28 -1.08 -16.05
CA LEU A 244 -4.59 -1.37 -16.65
C LEU A 244 -4.57 -2.68 -17.45
N TYR A 245 -3.49 -2.88 -18.21
CA TYR A 245 -3.35 -4.07 -19.03
C TYR A 245 -3.10 -5.33 -18.21
N ALA A 246 -2.24 -5.25 -17.20
CA ALA A 246 -1.97 -6.36 -16.29
C ALA A 246 -3.24 -6.79 -15.55
N GLU A 247 -4.05 -5.85 -15.08
CA GLU A 247 -5.34 -6.16 -14.44
C GLU A 247 -6.32 -6.79 -15.43
N LYS A 248 -6.37 -6.30 -16.67
CA LYS A 248 -7.18 -6.91 -17.73
C LYS A 248 -6.80 -8.36 -18.00
N LEU A 249 -5.50 -8.67 -18.09
CA LEU A 249 -5.01 -10.04 -18.28
C LEU A 249 -5.31 -10.96 -17.08
N MET A 250 -5.39 -10.39 -15.88
CA MET A 250 -5.67 -11.10 -14.63
C MET A 250 -7.18 -11.22 -14.31
N GLN A 251 -8.07 -10.68 -15.15
CA GLN A 251 -9.51 -10.89 -15.00
C GLN A 251 -9.86 -12.39 -15.05
N GLY A 252 -10.82 -12.81 -14.22
CA GLY A 252 -11.20 -14.22 -14.10
C GLY A 252 -10.10 -15.12 -13.51
N LYS A 253 -9.05 -14.56 -12.90
CA LYS A 253 -7.92 -15.32 -12.35
C LYS A 253 -7.63 -14.90 -10.92
N ARG A 254 -7.06 -15.82 -10.14
CA ARG A 254 -6.59 -15.55 -8.78
C ARG A 254 -5.07 -15.56 -8.77
N GLY A 255 -4.42 -14.56 -8.19
CA GLY A 255 -2.97 -14.47 -8.15
C GLY A 255 -2.43 -13.05 -8.12
N SER A 256 -1.24 -12.83 -8.69
CA SER A 256 -0.59 -11.52 -8.71
C SER A 256 0.39 -11.37 -9.87
N VAL A 257 0.66 -10.11 -10.22
CA VAL A 257 1.71 -9.70 -11.15
C VAL A 257 2.53 -8.62 -10.48
N VAL A 258 3.86 -8.75 -10.53
CA VAL A 258 4.78 -7.68 -10.09
C VAL A 258 5.82 -7.48 -11.17
N ALA A 259 5.93 -6.25 -11.68
CA ALA A 259 6.97 -5.87 -12.63
C ALA A 259 7.81 -4.72 -12.06
N ILE A 260 9.13 -4.83 -12.19
CA ILE A 260 10.14 -3.92 -11.67
C ILE A 260 11.05 -3.50 -12.82
N GLU A 261 11.39 -2.22 -12.89
CA GLU A 261 12.45 -1.72 -13.75
C GLU A 261 13.82 -2.03 -13.10
N PRO A 262 14.67 -2.91 -13.66
CA PRO A 262 15.85 -3.41 -12.95
C PRO A 262 16.86 -2.31 -12.59
N SER A 263 17.05 -1.32 -13.46
CA SER A 263 18.04 -0.26 -13.29
C SER A 263 17.76 0.68 -12.12
N THR A 264 16.51 0.79 -11.70
CA THR A 264 16.04 1.76 -10.70
C THR A 264 15.39 1.12 -9.50
N GLY A 265 14.84 -0.10 -9.62
CA GLY A 265 13.99 -0.70 -8.58
C GLY A 265 12.55 -0.15 -8.58
N GLU A 266 12.20 0.71 -9.53
CA GLU A 266 10.85 1.26 -9.68
C GLU A 266 9.84 0.13 -9.98
N ILE A 267 8.78 0.02 -9.18
CA ILE A 267 7.68 -0.94 -9.42
C ILE A 267 6.78 -0.36 -10.52
N LEU A 268 6.79 -1.00 -11.67
CA LEU A 268 6.00 -0.60 -12.85
C LEU A 268 4.55 -1.06 -12.75
N VAL A 269 4.36 -2.27 -12.22
CA VAL A 269 3.06 -2.93 -12.09
C VAL A 269 3.03 -3.71 -10.79
N MET A 270 1.93 -3.60 -10.07
CA MET A 270 1.62 -4.48 -8.95
C MET A 270 0.12 -4.79 -8.91
N VAL A 271 -0.22 -6.01 -9.33
CA VAL A 271 -1.60 -6.51 -9.40
C VAL A 271 -1.83 -7.55 -8.32
N THR A 272 -2.97 -7.44 -7.64
CA THR A 272 -3.58 -8.54 -6.89
C THR A 272 -4.89 -8.89 -7.59
N ALA A 273 -5.14 -10.19 -7.78
CA ALA A 273 -6.32 -10.70 -8.45
C ALA A 273 -7.00 -11.81 -7.61
N PRO A 274 -8.32 -11.77 -7.43
CA PRO A 274 -9.21 -10.63 -7.71
C PRO A 274 -8.82 -9.38 -6.91
N GLY A 275 -8.94 -8.22 -7.56
CA GLY A 275 -8.85 -6.91 -6.93
C GLY A 275 -10.24 -6.34 -6.63
N TYR A 276 -10.32 -5.04 -6.38
CA TYR A 276 -11.57 -4.31 -6.21
C TYR A 276 -11.41 -2.89 -6.78
N ASP A 277 -12.52 -2.24 -7.13
CA ASP A 277 -12.51 -0.83 -7.52
C ASP A 277 -12.24 0.04 -6.27
N PRO A 278 -11.16 0.84 -6.23
CA PRO A 278 -10.85 1.69 -5.08
C PRO A 278 -11.95 2.71 -4.74
N ASN A 279 -12.81 3.08 -5.71
CA ASN A 279 -13.99 3.92 -5.47
C ASN A 279 -15.07 3.23 -4.63
N LEU A 280 -14.97 1.93 -4.35
CA LEU A 280 -15.87 1.27 -3.39
C LEU A 280 -15.56 1.65 -1.94
N LEU A 281 -14.33 2.09 -1.64
CA LEU A 281 -13.88 2.39 -0.27
C LEU A 281 -13.81 3.90 0.02
N ILE A 282 -14.57 4.71 -0.70
CA ILE A 282 -14.74 6.15 -0.45
C ILE A 282 -16.17 6.48 -0.01
N GLY A 283 -16.34 7.63 0.63
CA GLY A 283 -17.65 8.18 0.92
C GLY A 283 -18.51 7.38 1.92
N ARG A 284 -19.79 7.71 1.95
CA ARG A 284 -20.80 7.13 2.85
C ARG A 284 -20.96 5.60 2.73
N GLN A 285 -20.73 5.03 1.56
CA GLN A 285 -20.91 3.60 1.30
C GLN A 285 -19.69 2.76 1.70
N ARG A 286 -18.56 3.39 2.05
CA ARG A 286 -17.31 2.72 2.43
C ARG A 286 -17.52 1.60 3.43
N THR A 287 -18.22 1.86 4.54
CA THR A 287 -18.35 0.87 5.63
C THR A 287 -19.11 -0.38 5.17
N LYS A 288 -20.18 -0.20 4.38
CA LYS A 288 -20.96 -1.29 3.80
C LYS A 288 -20.12 -2.08 2.79
N ASN A 289 -19.45 -1.39 1.87
CA ASN A 289 -18.62 -2.00 0.83
C ASN A 289 -17.40 -2.72 1.43
N PHE A 290 -16.77 -2.15 2.45
CA PHE A 290 -15.66 -2.78 3.16
C PHE A 290 -16.09 -4.09 3.82
N ALA A 291 -17.26 -4.12 4.48
CA ALA A 291 -17.80 -5.34 5.07
C ALA A 291 -18.03 -6.43 4.00
N MET A 292 -18.60 -6.05 2.85
CA MET A 292 -18.79 -6.95 1.71
C MET A 292 -17.46 -7.50 1.18
N LEU A 293 -16.49 -6.63 0.90
CA LEU A 293 -15.16 -7.01 0.39
C LEU A 293 -14.36 -7.85 1.40
N SER A 294 -14.53 -7.62 2.70
CA SER A 294 -13.87 -8.38 3.76
C SER A 294 -14.45 -9.78 3.95
N GLN A 295 -15.73 -9.97 3.63
CA GLN A 295 -16.42 -11.26 3.73
C GLN A 295 -16.33 -12.08 2.44
N ASP A 296 -15.88 -11.47 1.34
CA ASP A 296 -15.72 -12.13 0.05
C ASP A 296 -14.71 -13.29 0.13
N PRO A 297 -15.10 -14.53 -0.22
CA PRO A 297 -14.22 -15.70 -0.17
C PRO A 297 -13.02 -15.61 -1.12
N GLN A 298 -13.10 -14.77 -2.15
CA GLN A 298 -11.99 -14.48 -3.08
C GLN A 298 -10.93 -13.57 -2.48
N LYS A 299 -11.18 -12.97 -1.30
CA LYS A 299 -10.24 -12.11 -0.57
C LYS A 299 -9.66 -10.97 -1.44
N PRO A 300 -10.49 -10.07 -1.98
CA PRO A 300 -10.03 -8.96 -2.82
C PRO A 300 -9.20 -7.91 -2.06
N LEU A 301 -9.37 -7.81 -0.74
CA LEU A 301 -8.57 -6.92 0.12
C LEU A 301 -7.17 -7.48 0.45
N PHE A 302 -6.94 -8.77 0.19
CA PHE A 302 -5.66 -9.42 0.49
C PHE A 302 -4.65 -9.11 -0.62
N ASN A 303 -3.54 -8.46 -0.26
CA ASN A 303 -2.51 -8.10 -1.23
C ASN A 303 -1.60 -9.30 -1.48
N ARG A 304 -1.92 -10.10 -2.50
CA ARG A 304 -1.17 -11.31 -2.85
C ARG A 304 0.27 -11.02 -3.23
N ALA A 305 0.55 -9.87 -3.85
CA ALA A 305 1.91 -9.50 -4.25
C ALA A 305 2.85 -9.33 -3.05
N LEU A 306 2.34 -8.81 -1.92
CA LEU A 306 3.12 -8.52 -0.72
C LEU A 306 2.99 -9.57 0.40
N GLN A 307 1.83 -10.22 0.49
CA GLN A 307 1.44 -11.00 1.67
C GLN A 307 1.29 -12.49 1.38
N ALA A 308 0.97 -12.88 0.14
CA ALA A 308 0.84 -14.29 -0.17
C ALA A 308 2.23 -14.93 -0.23
N GLN A 309 2.36 -16.05 0.48
CA GLN A 309 3.60 -16.78 0.63
C GLN A 309 3.44 -18.11 -0.10
N TYR A 310 4.27 -18.32 -1.13
CA TYR A 310 4.25 -19.52 -1.94
C TYR A 310 5.62 -20.21 -1.86
N PRO A 311 5.69 -21.55 -1.90
CA PRO A 311 6.92 -22.21 -2.28
C PRO A 311 7.34 -21.72 -3.67
N PRO A 312 8.58 -21.24 -3.88
CA PRO A 312 9.01 -20.71 -5.18
C PRO A 312 9.08 -21.79 -6.27
N GLY A 313 9.17 -23.06 -5.88
CA GLY A 313 9.33 -24.17 -6.80
C GLY A 313 10.56 -24.00 -7.70
N SER A 314 10.41 -24.40 -8.97
CA SER A 314 11.52 -24.44 -9.93
C SER A 314 12.18 -23.08 -10.24
N THR A 315 11.59 -21.96 -9.81
CA THR A 315 12.27 -20.66 -9.91
C THR A 315 13.45 -20.53 -8.97
N PHE A 316 13.38 -21.16 -7.81
CA PHE A 316 14.43 -21.12 -6.79
C PHE A 316 15.71 -21.86 -7.21
N LYS A 317 15.61 -22.76 -8.20
CA LYS A 317 16.75 -23.45 -8.78
C LYS A 317 17.82 -22.49 -9.32
N LEU A 318 17.43 -21.29 -9.76
CA LEU A 318 18.36 -20.24 -10.18
C LEU A 318 19.29 -19.84 -9.03
N VAL A 319 18.72 -19.64 -7.84
CA VAL A 319 19.47 -19.33 -6.61
C VAL A 319 20.34 -20.53 -6.21
N VAL A 320 19.83 -21.75 -6.30
CA VAL A 320 20.61 -22.97 -6.00
C VAL A 320 21.81 -23.13 -6.94
N GLY A 321 21.63 -22.86 -8.24
CA GLY A 321 22.72 -22.83 -9.22
C GLY A 321 23.77 -21.78 -8.89
N LEU A 322 23.34 -20.55 -8.59
CA LEU A 322 24.21 -19.45 -8.17
C LEU A 322 24.98 -19.78 -6.88
N THR A 323 24.34 -20.37 -5.88
CA THR A 323 25.00 -20.77 -4.63
C THR A 323 26.08 -21.81 -4.87
N GLY A 324 25.83 -22.79 -5.76
CA GLY A 324 26.82 -23.82 -6.05
C GLY A 324 28.04 -23.29 -6.79
N LEU A 325 27.85 -22.32 -7.70
CA LEU A 325 28.94 -21.62 -8.37
C LEU A 325 29.75 -20.75 -7.38
N GLU A 326 29.05 -19.95 -6.55
CA GLU A 326 29.69 -19.07 -5.56
C GLU A 326 30.52 -19.86 -4.54
N GLU A 327 30.02 -21.01 -4.09
CA GLU A 327 30.74 -21.86 -3.16
C GLU A 327 31.85 -22.67 -3.85
N GLY A 328 31.94 -22.67 -5.18
CA GLY A 328 32.88 -23.48 -5.96
C GLY A 328 32.63 -24.99 -5.83
N THR A 329 31.40 -25.40 -5.47
CA THR A 329 31.02 -26.82 -5.35
C THR A 329 30.66 -27.43 -6.70
N ILE A 330 30.35 -26.58 -7.69
CA ILE A 330 30.17 -26.93 -9.09
C ILE A 330 30.86 -25.91 -10.00
N THR A 331 31.03 -26.29 -11.27
CA THR A 331 31.38 -25.39 -12.38
C THR A 331 30.21 -25.34 -13.37
N VAL A 332 30.26 -24.42 -14.34
CA VAL A 332 29.25 -24.36 -15.43
C VAL A 332 29.16 -25.69 -16.21
N ASN A 333 30.27 -26.43 -16.29
CA ASN A 333 30.39 -27.70 -17.00
C ASN A 333 30.13 -28.93 -16.12
N SER A 334 29.85 -28.76 -14.82
CA SER A 334 29.50 -29.87 -13.95
C SER A 334 28.23 -30.54 -14.45
N ARG A 335 28.25 -31.88 -14.60
CA ARG A 335 27.15 -32.65 -15.17
C ARG A 335 26.55 -33.60 -14.15
N PHE A 336 25.23 -33.69 -14.10
CA PHE A 336 24.51 -34.64 -13.25
C PHE A 336 23.49 -35.44 -14.06
N GLY A 337 23.37 -36.73 -13.73
CA GLY A 337 22.43 -37.65 -14.35
C GLY A 337 20.98 -37.44 -13.91
N CYS A 338 20.04 -37.70 -14.82
CA CYS A 338 18.61 -37.66 -14.57
C CYS A 338 17.93 -38.90 -15.18
N ASN A 339 17.32 -39.74 -14.35
CA ASN A 339 16.54 -40.91 -14.76
C ASN A 339 15.05 -40.56 -14.90
N GLY A 340 14.73 -39.31 -15.24
CA GLY A 340 13.36 -38.82 -15.34
C GLY A 340 12.57 -39.02 -14.03
N LYS A 341 11.35 -39.56 -14.15
CA LYS A 341 10.47 -39.87 -13.01
C LYS A 341 11.03 -40.95 -12.07
N ALA A 342 11.97 -41.77 -12.54
CA ALA A 342 12.65 -42.78 -11.72
C ALA A 342 13.87 -42.23 -10.96
N SER A 343 14.17 -40.94 -11.08
CA SER A 343 15.28 -40.33 -10.34
C SER A 343 15.03 -40.37 -8.83
N SER A 344 16.07 -40.69 -8.08
CA SER A 344 16.08 -40.70 -6.61
C SER A 344 17.25 -39.84 -6.13
N PRO A 345 17.12 -39.12 -5.00
CA PRO A 345 15.99 -39.04 -4.08
C PRO A 345 14.92 -38.01 -4.46
N ILE A 346 15.13 -37.27 -5.56
CA ILE A 346 14.13 -36.35 -6.13
C ILE A 346 13.86 -36.76 -7.58
N ALA A 347 12.60 -37.10 -7.85
CA ALA A 347 12.12 -37.42 -9.19
C ALA A 347 12.08 -36.17 -10.07
N CYS A 348 12.39 -36.32 -11.36
CA CYS A 348 12.09 -35.30 -12.35
C CYS A 348 10.63 -35.39 -12.79
N THR A 349 10.06 -34.28 -13.27
CA THR A 349 8.67 -34.25 -13.76
C THR A 349 8.52 -34.79 -15.19
N HIS A 350 9.63 -34.90 -15.92
CA HIS A 350 9.70 -35.26 -17.33
C HIS A 350 11.05 -35.96 -17.63
N SER A 351 11.18 -36.46 -18.86
CA SER A 351 12.42 -37.05 -19.38
C SER A 351 13.10 -36.08 -20.34
N HIS A 352 14.43 -36.11 -20.37
CA HIS A 352 15.27 -35.30 -21.25
C HIS A 352 16.62 -35.97 -21.46
N ALA A 353 17.43 -35.45 -22.40
CA ALA A 353 18.81 -35.88 -22.59
C ALA A 353 19.60 -35.75 -21.27
N THR A 354 20.43 -36.74 -20.95
CA THR A 354 21.18 -36.83 -19.70
C THR A 354 22.59 -37.36 -19.97
N PRO A 355 23.63 -36.87 -19.27
CA PRO A 355 23.60 -35.88 -18.20
C PRO A 355 23.57 -34.42 -18.72
N LEU A 356 22.91 -33.54 -17.96
CA LEU A 356 22.86 -32.09 -18.27
C LEU A 356 23.93 -31.33 -17.49
N ASP A 357 24.44 -30.27 -18.10
CA ASP A 357 25.20 -29.20 -17.43
C ASP A 357 24.26 -28.13 -16.84
N LEU A 358 24.80 -27.08 -16.23
CA LEU A 358 24.00 -26.04 -15.56
C LEU A 358 23.01 -25.35 -16.52
N ILE A 359 23.47 -25.00 -17.71
CA ILE A 359 22.67 -24.27 -18.70
C ILE A 359 21.50 -25.14 -19.16
N GLY A 360 21.78 -26.39 -19.57
CA GLY A 360 20.74 -27.34 -19.95
C GLY A 360 19.78 -27.67 -18.81
N ALA A 361 20.28 -27.75 -17.56
CA ALA A 361 19.45 -28.00 -16.39
C ALA A 361 18.48 -26.84 -16.09
N ILE A 362 18.87 -25.59 -16.35
CA ILE A 362 17.98 -24.42 -16.23
C ILE A 362 16.94 -24.42 -17.35
N GLU A 363 17.38 -24.61 -18.61
CA GLU A 363 16.53 -24.67 -19.81
C GLU A 363 15.37 -25.64 -19.63
N GLN A 364 15.69 -26.87 -19.22
CA GLN A 364 14.74 -27.96 -19.10
C GLN A 364 14.22 -28.14 -17.66
N SER A 365 14.69 -27.33 -16.70
CA SER A 365 14.24 -27.39 -15.30
C SER A 365 14.48 -28.76 -14.61
N CYS A 366 15.64 -29.36 -14.81
CA CYS A 366 15.99 -30.71 -14.30
C CYS A 366 16.04 -30.77 -12.76
N ASN A 367 15.12 -31.50 -12.09
CA ASN A 367 15.14 -31.61 -10.62
C ASN A 367 16.40 -32.31 -10.07
N PRO A 368 16.84 -33.47 -10.61
CA PRO A 368 18.01 -34.17 -10.08
C PRO A 368 19.31 -33.36 -10.15
N TYR A 369 19.47 -32.50 -11.16
CA TYR A 369 20.63 -31.61 -11.26
C TYR A 369 20.72 -30.71 -10.02
N PHE A 370 19.66 -29.93 -9.74
CA PHE A 370 19.67 -28.99 -8.62
C PHE A 370 19.65 -29.67 -7.25
N TRP A 371 19.09 -30.87 -7.15
CA TRP A 371 19.30 -31.70 -5.96
C TRP A 371 20.79 -31.96 -5.72
N ASN A 372 21.53 -32.38 -6.75
CA ASN A 372 22.95 -32.65 -6.60
C ASN A 372 23.75 -31.37 -6.28
N VAL A 373 23.43 -30.23 -6.89
CA VAL A 373 24.05 -28.93 -6.55
C VAL A 373 23.84 -28.59 -5.08
N PHE A 374 22.59 -28.66 -4.60
CA PHE A 374 22.28 -28.39 -3.20
C PHE A 374 22.99 -29.36 -2.25
N ARG A 375 23.04 -30.65 -2.59
CA ARG A 375 23.77 -31.66 -1.81
C ARG A 375 25.26 -31.31 -1.72
N THR A 376 25.91 -30.98 -2.83
CA THR A 376 27.33 -30.63 -2.84
C THR A 376 27.62 -29.35 -2.04
N SER A 377 26.69 -28.40 -2.02
CA SER A 377 26.76 -27.20 -1.17
C SER A 377 26.64 -27.51 0.32
N VAL A 378 25.57 -28.20 0.72
CA VAL A 378 25.28 -28.48 2.14
C VAL A 378 26.30 -29.44 2.75
N ASP A 379 26.76 -30.43 1.98
CA ASP A 379 27.71 -31.44 2.46
C ASP A 379 29.18 -31.08 2.18
N ARG A 380 29.47 -29.85 1.71
CA ARG A 380 30.82 -29.37 1.33
C ARG A 380 31.88 -29.57 2.43
N PHE A 381 31.49 -29.43 3.70
CA PHE A 381 32.38 -29.57 4.85
C PHE A 381 32.36 -30.99 5.47
N GLY A 382 31.84 -31.96 4.72
CA GLY A 382 31.66 -33.36 5.16
C GLY A 382 30.36 -33.59 5.92
N TYR A 383 29.94 -34.87 5.98
CA TYR A 383 28.67 -35.32 6.56
C TYR A 383 28.49 -35.03 8.06
N THR A 384 29.55 -34.71 8.80
CA THR A 384 29.49 -34.32 10.21
C THR A 384 29.26 -32.81 10.39
N ASN A 385 29.41 -32.01 9.34
CA ASN A 385 29.34 -30.54 9.37
C ASN A 385 28.23 -29.97 8.46
N THR A 386 27.17 -30.74 8.17
CA THR A 386 26.00 -30.30 7.36
C THR A 386 25.46 -28.94 7.80
N ARG A 387 25.42 -28.64 9.10
CA ARG A 387 25.00 -27.34 9.61
C ARG A 387 25.83 -26.18 9.05
N LYS A 388 27.14 -26.34 9.00
CA LYS A 388 28.05 -25.30 8.50
C LYS A 388 27.78 -25.04 7.02
N GLY A 389 27.68 -26.10 6.21
CA GLY A 389 27.35 -25.97 4.78
C GLY A 389 25.97 -25.36 4.56
N TYR A 390 24.96 -25.80 5.32
CA TYR A 390 23.62 -25.23 5.27
C TYR A 390 23.59 -23.74 5.64
N ASN A 391 24.32 -23.33 6.68
CA ASN A 391 24.32 -21.94 7.12
C ASN A 391 25.03 -21.00 6.13
N GLU A 392 26.09 -21.46 5.44
CA GLU A 392 26.71 -20.72 4.34
C GLU A 392 25.77 -20.60 3.13
N TRP A 393 25.18 -21.71 2.70
CA TRP A 393 24.18 -21.73 1.64
C TRP A 393 23.04 -20.76 1.96
N ARG A 394 22.51 -20.81 3.19
CA ARG A 394 21.44 -19.94 3.67
C ARG A 394 21.86 -18.47 3.69
N ARG A 395 23.10 -18.16 4.10
CA ARG A 395 23.63 -16.79 4.09
C ARG A 395 23.62 -16.20 2.68
N ILE A 396 24.05 -16.99 1.68
CA ILE A 396 24.03 -16.58 0.27
C ILE A 396 22.58 -16.38 -0.19
N VAL A 397 21.67 -17.33 0.10
CA VAL A 397 20.23 -17.21 -0.25
C VAL A 397 19.61 -15.93 0.32
N LEU A 398 19.89 -15.59 1.58
CA LEU A 398 19.35 -14.37 2.20
C LEU A 398 19.85 -13.08 1.53
N SER A 399 21.03 -13.09 0.92
CA SER A 399 21.59 -11.92 0.22
C SER A 399 20.78 -11.48 -1.00
N PHE A 400 19.87 -12.32 -1.51
CA PHE A 400 18.93 -11.99 -2.59
C PHE A 400 17.68 -11.22 -2.11
N GLY A 401 17.61 -10.88 -0.82
CA GLY A 401 16.47 -10.15 -0.24
C GLY A 401 15.32 -11.04 0.25
N PHE A 402 15.52 -12.35 0.34
CA PHE A 402 14.55 -13.28 0.92
C PHE A 402 14.57 -13.24 2.46
N GLY A 403 13.47 -13.67 3.09
CA GLY A 403 13.39 -13.83 4.55
C GLY A 403 13.18 -12.51 5.32
N SER A 404 12.98 -11.39 4.62
CA SER A 404 12.67 -10.08 5.20
C SER A 404 11.83 -9.23 4.23
N PRO A 405 11.13 -8.18 4.72
CA PRO A 405 10.50 -7.18 3.87
C PRO A 405 11.53 -6.52 2.96
N ILE A 406 11.21 -6.38 1.67
CA ILE A 406 12.18 -5.95 0.65
C ILE A 406 11.91 -4.55 0.10
N SER A 407 10.64 -4.11 0.14
CA SER A 407 10.25 -2.75 -0.22
C SER A 407 10.28 -1.85 1.03
N PRO A 408 10.90 -0.66 0.97
CA PRO A 408 10.94 0.26 2.11
C PRO A 408 9.66 1.09 2.27
N ASP A 409 8.91 1.30 1.19
CA ASP A 409 7.78 2.23 1.11
C ASP A 409 6.41 1.55 0.97
N LEU A 410 6.37 0.22 1.05
CA LEU A 410 5.15 -0.57 1.16
C LEU A 410 5.06 -1.28 2.52
N LEU A 411 3.98 -1.05 3.25
CA LEU A 411 3.75 -1.66 4.56
C LEU A 411 3.12 -3.05 4.47
N ASN A 412 3.14 -3.78 5.59
CA ASN A 412 2.49 -5.10 5.77
C ASN A 412 2.99 -6.22 4.83
N GLN A 413 4.26 -6.18 4.46
CA GLN A 413 4.90 -7.26 3.70
C GLN A 413 5.07 -8.52 4.56
N ALA A 414 4.83 -9.68 3.96
CA ALA A 414 5.23 -10.95 4.56
C ALA A 414 6.74 -11.15 4.40
N ASN A 415 7.40 -11.72 5.41
CA ASN A 415 8.85 -11.92 5.40
C ASN A 415 9.29 -13.03 4.43
N GLY A 416 8.38 -13.91 4.01
CA GLY A 416 8.77 -15.22 3.50
C GLY A 416 9.25 -16.15 4.64
N ASN A 417 9.83 -17.28 4.27
CA ASN A 417 10.50 -18.20 5.18
C ASN A 417 11.70 -18.82 4.48
N ILE A 418 12.90 -18.54 4.99
CA ILE A 418 14.12 -19.29 4.67
C ILE A 418 14.55 -19.96 5.98
N PRO A 419 14.31 -21.28 6.14
CA PRO A 419 14.39 -21.98 7.43
C PRO A 419 15.75 -21.77 8.11
N LYS A 420 15.76 -21.54 9.42
CA LYS A 420 17.02 -21.54 10.20
C LYS A 420 17.40 -22.99 10.51
N ASP A 421 18.68 -23.27 10.72
CA ASP A 421 19.16 -24.59 11.19
C ASP A 421 18.46 -25.04 12.49
N ALA A 422 18.19 -24.10 13.41
CA ALA A 422 17.44 -24.35 14.63
C ALA A 422 16.02 -24.92 14.40
N TYR A 423 15.40 -24.65 13.24
CA TYR A 423 14.13 -25.29 12.88
C TYR A 423 14.34 -26.80 12.74
N TYR A 424 15.32 -27.23 11.95
CA TYR A 424 15.58 -28.65 11.73
C TYR A 424 16.09 -29.36 12.98
N ASP A 425 16.82 -28.67 13.85
CA ASP A 425 17.23 -29.21 15.14
C ASP A 425 16.05 -29.59 16.03
N LYS A 426 15.00 -28.77 16.01
CA LYS A 426 13.79 -29.02 16.78
C LYS A 426 13.04 -30.26 16.29
N TYR A 427 13.01 -30.49 14.98
CA TYR A 427 12.25 -31.60 14.37
C TYR A 427 13.04 -32.91 14.32
N PHE A 428 14.34 -32.85 14.02
CA PHE A 428 15.17 -34.04 13.78
C PHE A 428 16.25 -34.25 14.85
N GLY A 429 16.40 -33.34 15.80
CA GLY A 429 17.53 -33.31 16.73
C GLY A 429 18.77 -32.65 16.11
N ARG A 430 19.65 -32.10 16.96
CA ARG A 430 20.79 -31.24 16.57
C ARG A 430 21.73 -31.83 15.50
N ASN A 431 21.82 -33.15 15.44
CA ASN A 431 22.65 -33.90 14.49
C ASN A 431 21.84 -34.92 13.66
N GLY A 432 20.51 -34.87 13.67
CA GLY A 432 19.65 -35.87 13.04
C GLY A 432 19.16 -35.52 11.63
N TRP A 433 19.47 -34.33 11.12
CA TRP A 433 19.15 -33.95 9.74
C TRP A 433 20.40 -33.83 8.87
N ARG A 434 20.25 -34.16 7.59
CA ARG A 434 21.29 -34.06 6.54
C ARG A 434 20.69 -33.45 5.28
N SER A 435 21.52 -33.17 4.27
CA SER A 435 21.07 -32.71 2.95
C SER A 435 19.90 -33.53 2.39
N LEU A 436 19.93 -34.86 2.58
CA LEU A 436 18.87 -35.78 2.15
C LEU A 436 17.52 -35.53 2.85
N THR A 437 17.54 -35.22 4.14
CA THR A 437 16.34 -34.94 4.94
C THR A 437 15.65 -33.67 4.46
N ILE A 438 16.44 -32.64 4.11
CA ILE A 438 15.97 -31.32 3.68
C ILE A 438 16.06 -31.13 2.15
N ARG A 439 16.07 -32.22 1.38
CA ARG A 439 16.30 -32.21 -0.07
C ARG A 439 15.30 -31.36 -0.86
N SER A 440 14.08 -31.22 -0.34
CA SER A 440 13.01 -30.40 -0.95
C SER A 440 13.44 -28.96 -1.20
N LEU A 441 14.35 -28.42 -0.37
CA LEU A 441 14.87 -27.06 -0.52
C LEU A 441 15.59 -26.85 -1.85
N SER A 442 16.23 -27.89 -2.39
CA SER A 442 16.98 -27.85 -3.65
C SER A 442 16.15 -27.48 -4.88
N ILE A 443 14.82 -27.63 -4.79
CA ILE A 443 13.88 -27.32 -5.86
C ILE A 443 12.85 -26.27 -5.43
N GLY A 444 13.14 -25.52 -4.35
CA GLY A 444 12.26 -24.45 -3.86
C GLY A 444 10.94 -24.94 -3.26
N GLN A 445 10.94 -26.14 -2.69
CA GLN A 445 9.80 -26.76 -2.00
C GLN A 445 10.10 -26.96 -0.51
N GLY A 446 9.18 -27.58 0.22
CA GLY A 446 9.33 -27.83 1.66
C GLY A 446 9.01 -26.57 2.44
N GLU A 447 9.95 -26.13 3.27
CA GLU A 447 9.70 -25.03 4.21
C GLU A 447 10.03 -23.64 3.63
N ILE A 448 10.56 -23.56 2.40
CA ILE A 448 10.83 -22.26 1.75
C ILE A 448 9.50 -21.64 1.33
N LEU A 449 9.31 -20.38 1.74
CA LEU A 449 8.19 -19.55 1.34
C LEU A 449 8.71 -18.18 0.90
N VAL A 450 8.20 -17.66 -0.22
CA VAL A 450 8.55 -16.33 -0.72
C VAL A 450 7.31 -15.61 -1.24
N THR A 451 7.39 -14.28 -1.32
CA THR A 451 6.33 -13.47 -1.92
C THR A 451 6.56 -13.22 -3.41
N PRO A 452 5.50 -12.92 -4.20
CA PRO A 452 5.65 -12.52 -5.59
C PRO A 452 6.57 -11.31 -5.78
N LEU A 453 6.53 -10.33 -4.86
CA LEU A 453 7.46 -9.19 -4.87
C LEU A 453 8.93 -9.63 -4.70
N GLN A 454 9.22 -10.54 -3.76
CA GLN A 454 10.57 -11.08 -3.58
C GLN A 454 11.05 -11.84 -4.83
N LEU A 455 10.16 -12.56 -5.52
CA LEU A 455 10.50 -13.24 -6.78
C LEU A 455 10.70 -12.28 -7.96
N ALA A 456 9.92 -11.22 -8.06
CA ALA A 456 10.16 -10.16 -9.04
C ALA A 456 11.53 -9.50 -8.79
N ASN A 457 11.87 -9.26 -7.51
CA ASN A 457 13.20 -8.77 -7.14
C ASN A 457 14.32 -9.75 -7.49
N LEU A 458 14.11 -11.06 -7.33
CA LEU A 458 15.07 -12.06 -7.80
C LEU A 458 15.31 -11.92 -9.31
N SER A 459 14.25 -11.75 -10.10
CA SER A 459 14.36 -11.52 -11.55
C SER A 459 15.15 -10.24 -11.85
N ALA A 460 14.87 -9.13 -11.15
CA ALA A 460 15.62 -7.88 -11.27
C ALA A 460 17.09 -8.04 -10.87
N THR A 461 17.36 -8.80 -9.81
CA THR A 461 18.73 -9.09 -9.32
C THR A 461 19.55 -9.84 -10.36
N ILE A 462 18.96 -10.84 -11.02
CA ILE A 462 19.62 -11.60 -12.08
C ILE A 462 19.81 -10.73 -13.32
N ALA A 463 18.78 -9.97 -13.71
CA ALA A 463 18.85 -9.02 -14.82
C ALA A 463 20.03 -8.03 -14.65
N ASN A 464 20.25 -7.58 -13.42
CA ASN A 464 21.32 -6.69 -13.01
C ASN A 464 22.66 -7.37 -12.73
N ARG A 465 22.77 -8.69 -12.91
CA ARG A 465 24.01 -9.47 -12.68
C ARG A 465 24.55 -9.31 -11.26
N GLY A 466 23.67 -9.44 -10.25
CA GLY A 466 24.09 -9.58 -8.84
C GLY A 466 23.75 -8.43 -7.92
N TYR A 467 23.02 -7.42 -8.37
CA TYR A 467 22.53 -6.35 -7.50
C TYR A 467 21.05 -6.03 -7.71
N TYR A 468 20.42 -5.45 -6.70
CA TYR A 468 19.10 -4.87 -6.83
C TYR A 468 19.02 -3.54 -6.10
N ILE A 469 18.15 -2.66 -6.55
CA ILE A 469 17.71 -1.50 -5.77
C ILE A 469 16.39 -1.93 -5.09
N PRO A 470 16.21 -1.68 -3.79
CA PRO A 470 14.97 -2.03 -3.09
C PRO A 470 13.73 -1.61 -3.90
N PRO A 471 12.82 -2.56 -4.19
CA PRO A 471 11.68 -2.24 -5.03
C PRO A 471 10.76 -1.25 -4.32
N HIS A 472 10.36 -0.20 -5.01
CA HIS A 472 9.60 0.92 -4.43
C HIS A 472 8.54 1.43 -5.38
N VAL A 473 7.51 2.07 -4.83
CA VAL A 473 6.31 2.51 -5.55
C VAL A 473 6.20 4.03 -5.67
N VAL A 474 6.93 4.80 -4.87
CA VAL A 474 6.97 6.27 -4.98
C VAL A 474 8.35 6.73 -5.44
N LYS A 475 8.34 7.48 -6.54
CA LYS A 475 9.52 8.07 -7.16
C LYS A 475 9.87 9.42 -6.54
N ARG A 476 8.86 10.24 -6.28
CA ARG A 476 9.02 11.62 -5.80
C ARG A 476 7.89 12.01 -4.84
N ALA A 477 8.24 12.73 -3.78
CA ALA A 477 7.29 13.38 -2.87
C ALA A 477 7.53 14.90 -2.87
N GLY A 478 6.54 15.66 -3.32
CA GLY A 478 6.70 17.09 -3.60
C GLY A 478 7.84 17.33 -4.60
N ASP A 479 8.84 18.09 -4.17
CA ASP A 479 10.04 18.41 -4.95
C ASP A 479 11.23 17.48 -4.68
N HIS A 480 11.06 16.45 -3.84
CA HIS A 480 12.14 15.56 -3.39
C HIS A 480 12.05 14.17 -4.03
N ASP A 481 13.11 13.78 -4.75
CA ASP A 481 13.24 12.43 -5.28
C ASP A 481 13.55 11.42 -4.17
N ILE A 482 12.88 10.27 -4.24
CA ILE A 482 13.06 9.17 -3.29
C ILE A 482 14.02 8.16 -3.91
N GLY A 483 15.26 8.15 -3.42
CA GLY A 483 16.30 7.22 -3.84
C GLY A 483 16.54 6.10 -2.83
N PHE A 484 16.91 4.92 -3.32
CA PHE A 484 17.32 3.80 -2.48
C PHE A 484 18.68 3.27 -2.88
N GLU A 485 19.47 2.86 -1.88
CA GLU A 485 20.81 2.35 -2.10
C GLU A 485 20.78 0.97 -2.77
N LYS A 486 21.69 0.79 -3.73
CA LYS A 486 21.95 -0.48 -4.40
C LYS A 486 22.48 -1.52 -3.40
N LYS A 487 21.83 -2.68 -3.35
CA LYS A 487 22.23 -3.85 -2.57
C LYS A 487 22.86 -4.89 -3.48
N LYS A 488 24.04 -5.39 -3.12
CA LYS A 488 24.71 -6.50 -3.81
C LYS A 488 24.41 -7.82 -3.11
N THR A 489 24.27 -8.88 -3.90
CA THR A 489 24.23 -10.25 -3.37
C THR A 489 25.62 -10.68 -2.94
N ALA A 490 25.69 -11.83 -2.26
CA ALA A 490 26.94 -12.47 -1.90
C ALA A 490 27.58 -13.23 -3.08
N VAL A 491 26.99 -13.22 -4.28
CA VAL A 491 27.45 -14.00 -5.43
C VAL A 491 28.21 -13.09 -6.40
N ALA A 492 29.37 -13.56 -6.89
CA ALA A 492 30.16 -12.82 -7.87
C ALA A 492 29.38 -12.58 -9.19
N ASP A 493 29.51 -11.38 -9.75
CA ASP A 493 28.77 -10.92 -10.94
C ASP A 493 28.93 -11.87 -12.15
N GLU A 494 30.11 -12.50 -12.32
CA GLU A 494 30.43 -13.42 -13.40
C GLU A 494 29.55 -14.69 -13.42
N TYR A 495 29.11 -15.16 -12.25
CA TYR A 495 28.28 -16.37 -12.14
C TYR A 495 26.84 -16.15 -12.58
N PHE A 496 26.40 -14.90 -12.77
CA PHE A 496 25.07 -14.61 -13.31
C PHE A 496 24.99 -14.86 -14.82
N LEU A 497 26.08 -14.73 -15.57
CA LEU A 497 26.08 -14.93 -17.02
C LEU A 497 25.60 -16.33 -17.47
N PRO A 498 26.14 -17.45 -16.94
CA PRO A 498 25.63 -18.78 -17.31
C PRO A 498 24.18 -19.02 -16.87
N ILE A 499 23.74 -18.38 -15.79
CA ILE A 499 22.34 -18.46 -15.34
C ILE A 499 21.42 -17.71 -16.31
N ILE A 500 21.81 -16.52 -16.74
CA ILE A 500 21.11 -15.71 -17.74
C ILE A 500 21.03 -16.46 -19.07
N GLU A 501 22.09 -17.16 -19.47
CA GLU A 501 22.11 -18.00 -20.67
C GLU A 501 21.10 -19.15 -20.56
N GLY A 502 21.13 -19.90 -19.46
CA GLY A 502 20.13 -20.95 -19.20
C GLY A 502 18.70 -20.42 -19.19
N MET A 503 18.47 -19.23 -18.61
CA MET A 503 17.18 -18.55 -18.63
C MET A 503 16.77 -18.07 -20.02
N ASN A 504 17.71 -17.70 -20.88
CA ASN A 504 17.43 -17.34 -22.27
C ASN A 504 17.00 -18.57 -23.07
N ASN A 505 17.67 -19.71 -22.86
CA ASN A 505 17.33 -20.98 -23.50
C ASN A 505 15.93 -21.49 -23.11
N VAL A 506 15.39 -21.08 -21.97
CA VAL A 506 13.98 -21.36 -21.63
C VAL A 506 13.01 -20.80 -22.69
N PHE A 507 13.35 -19.71 -23.37
CA PHE A 507 12.59 -19.13 -24.49
C PHE A 507 13.13 -19.54 -25.87
N GLU A 508 14.45 -19.64 -26.02
CA GLU A 508 15.08 -19.73 -27.34
C GLU A 508 15.39 -21.15 -27.79
N ALA A 509 15.67 -22.06 -26.86
CA ALA A 509 16.11 -23.41 -27.19
C ALA A 509 14.94 -24.33 -27.55
N SER A 510 15.23 -25.36 -28.34
CA SER A 510 14.23 -26.32 -28.82
C SER A 510 13.50 -27.04 -27.69
N HIS A 511 14.14 -27.25 -26.53
CA HIS A 511 13.54 -27.89 -25.36
C HIS A 511 13.20 -26.90 -24.23
N GLY A 512 13.26 -25.60 -24.50
CA GLY A 512 12.92 -24.54 -23.56
C GLY A 512 11.45 -24.60 -23.10
N THR A 513 11.25 -24.52 -21.78
CA THR A 513 9.90 -24.64 -21.19
C THR A 513 8.94 -23.48 -21.50
N ALA A 514 9.42 -22.36 -22.03
CA ALA A 514 8.61 -21.21 -22.45
C ALA A 514 8.79 -20.85 -23.93
N ARG A 515 9.29 -21.78 -24.75
CA ARG A 515 9.61 -21.54 -26.17
C ARG A 515 8.47 -20.94 -27.01
N TYR A 516 7.22 -21.27 -26.68
CA TYR A 516 6.03 -20.76 -27.35
C TYR A 516 5.71 -19.30 -27.03
N TRP A 517 6.31 -18.75 -25.97
CA TRP A 517 6.06 -17.39 -25.47
C TRP A 517 7.17 -16.42 -25.82
N LYS A 518 8.05 -16.79 -26.75
CA LYS A 518 9.09 -15.93 -27.30
C LYS A 518 8.46 -14.64 -27.84
N ILE A 519 9.14 -13.53 -27.62
CA ILE A 519 8.75 -12.22 -28.13
C ILE A 519 9.60 -11.94 -29.36
N ASP A 520 8.94 -11.70 -30.50
CA ASP A 520 9.61 -11.37 -31.75
C ASP A 520 10.61 -10.22 -31.55
N SER A 521 11.84 -10.39 -32.03
CA SER A 521 12.91 -9.38 -31.98
C SER A 521 13.34 -8.92 -30.58
N ILE A 522 12.90 -9.60 -29.50
CA ILE A 522 13.29 -9.30 -28.12
C ILE A 522 13.81 -10.58 -27.46
N SER A 523 15.12 -10.66 -27.25
CA SER A 523 15.73 -11.73 -26.47
C SER A 523 15.27 -11.63 -25.02
N SER A 524 14.58 -12.66 -24.52
CA SER A 524 13.98 -12.69 -23.19
C SER A 524 14.62 -13.79 -22.35
N CYS A 525 14.69 -13.59 -21.03
CA CYS A 525 15.21 -14.57 -20.09
C CYS A 525 14.11 -14.92 -19.09
N GLY A 526 13.89 -16.19 -18.78
CA GLY A 526 12.86 -16.58 -17.83
C GLY A 526 13.02 -17.95 -17.23
N LYS A 527 12.11 -18.26 -16.30
CA LYS A 527 12.06 -19.56 -15.63
C LYS A 527 10.64 -19.87 -15.20
N THR A 528 10.16 -21.04 -15.62
CA THR A 528 8.91 -21.63 -15.16
C THR A 528 9.04 -22.14 -13.72
N GLY A 529 7.99 -21.89 -12.93
CA GLY A 529 7.71 -22.48 -11.63
C GLY A 529 6.36 -23.18 -11.66
N THR A 530 6.34 -24.44 -11.23
CA THR A 530 5.11 -25.14 -10.90
C THR A 530 5.16 -25.41 -9.41
N VAL A 531 4.21 -24.83 -8.68
CA VAL A 531 4.18 -24.90 -7.21
C VAL A 531 3.09 -25.88 -6.82
N GLN A 532 3.49 -26.99 -6.20
CA GLN A 532 2.54 -28.00 -5.75
C GLN A 532 1.55 -27.40 -4.76
N ASN A 533 0.26 -27.57 -5.04
CA ASN A 533 -0.79 -27.19 -4.12
C ASN A 533 -1.46 -28.46 -3.57
N PRO A 534 -1.31 -28.77 -2.27
CA PRO A 534 -1.98 -29.92 -1.66
C PRO A 534 -3.52 -29.88 -1.73
N HIS A 535 -4.10 -28.71 -1.95
CA HIS A 535 -5.54 -28.45 -1.91
C HIS A 535 -6.17 -28.19 -3.29
N GLY A 536 -5.45 -28.43 -4.39
CA GLY A 536 -5.97 -28.19 -5.73
C GLY A 536 -4.93 -28.40 -6.83
N LYS A 537 -5.16 -27.76 -7.98
CA LYS A 537 -4.13 -27.69 -9.02
C LYS A 537 -2.94 -26.87 -8.53
N ASP A 538 -1.77 -27.18 -9.07
CA ASP A 538 -0.55 -26.42 -8.83
C ASP A 538 -0.73 -24.93 -9.19
N HIS A 539 0.05 -24.05 -8.56
CA HIS A 539 0.09 -22.64 -8.96
C HIS A 539 1.02 -22.47 -10.16
N SER A 540 0.52 -21.74 -11.17
CA SER A 540 1.27 -21.36 -12.37
C SER A 540 2.14 -20.16 -12.01
N LEU A 541 3.45 -20.34 -11.98
CA LEU A 541 4.41 -19.31 -11.60
C LEU A 541 5.44 -19.11 -12.71
N PHE A 542 5.77 -17.86 -13.00
CA PHE A 542 6.77 -17.54 -14.02
C PHE A 542 7.54 -16.28 -13.62
N LEU A 543 8.86 -16.33 -13.69
CA LEU A 543 9.71 -15.15 -13.62
C LEU A 543 10.36 -14.92 -14.98
N ALA A 544 10.53 -13.66 -15.34
CA ALA A 544 11.27 -13.28 -16.54
C ALA A 544 11.84 -11.88 -16.44
N PHE A 545 12.79 -11.58 -17.32
CA PHE A 545 13.18 -10.22 -17.63
C PHE A 545 13.47 -10.09 -19.13
N ALA A 546 13.32 -8.86 -19.63
CA ALA A 546 13.62 -8.54 -21.01
C ALA A 546 14.05 -7.07 -21.17
N PRO A 547 14.86 -6.77 -22.19
CA PRO A 547 15.63 -7.73 -22.98
C PRO A 547 16.75 -8.41 -22.15
N LYS A 548 17.36 -9.47 -22.68
CA LYS A 548 18.52 -10.17 -22.07
C LYS A 548 19.67 -9.20 -21.78
N ASP A 549 19.95 -8.36 -22.77
CA ASP A 549 20.95 -7.31 -22.72
C ASP A 549 20.26 -5.97 -22.49
N ASN A 550 20.81 -5.14 -21.59
CA ASN A 550 20.19 -3.90 -21.11
C ASN A 550 18.70 -4.09 -20.66
N PRO A 551 18.43 -4.93 -19.64
CA PRO A 551 17.08 -5.25 -19.21
C PRO A 551 16.26 -4.02 -18.82
N LYS A 552 15.01 -3.96 -19.29
CA LYS A 552 14.09 -2.84 -19.04
C LYS A 552 12.97 -3.20 -18.07
N ILE A 553 12.61 -4.48 -18.00
CA ILE A 553 11.54 -4.97 -17.16
C ILE A 553 11.92 -6.35 -16.62
N ALA A 554 11.77 -6.55 -15.32
CA ALA A 554 11.82 -7.82 -14.64
C ALA A 554 10.47 -8.09 -13.97
N ILE A 555 9.90 -9.26 -14.22
CA ILE A 555 8.52 -9.58 -13.87
C ILE A 555 8.40 -10.93 -13.17
N CYS A 556 7.47 -11.02 -12.22
CA CYS A 556 6.97 -12.25 -11.65
C CYS A 556 5.45 -12.29 -11.82
N VAL A 557 4.94 -13.42 -12.32
CA VAL A 557 3.50 -13.69 -12.43
C VAL A 557 3.18 -14.97 -11.67
N VAL A 558 2.14 -14.91 -10.85
CA VAL A 558 1.57 -16.06 -10.14
C VAL A 558 0.09 -16.14 -10.47
N VAL A 559 -0.37 -17.30 -10.93
CA VAL A 559 -1.79 -17.63 -11.08
C VAL A 559 -2.09 -18.88 -10.25
N GLU A 560 -2.88 -18.71 -9.21
CA GLU A 560 -3.22 -19.76 -8.27
C GLU A 560 -4.12 -20.82 -8.91
N ASN A 561 -3.87 -22.10 -8.63
CA ASN A 561 -4.73 -23.23 -9.00
C ASN A 561 -4.90 -23.41 -10.52
N ALA A 562 -3.87 -23.02 -11.27
CA ALA A 562 -3.90 -22.91 -12.72
C ALA A 562 -3.03 -23.94 -13.44
N GLY A 563 -2.34 -24.82 -12.71
CA GLY A 563 -1.48 -25.86 -13.24
C GLY A 563 -0.07 -25.36 -13.56
N PHE A 564 0.46 -25.71 -14.73
CA PHE A 564 1.86 -25.46 -15.07
C PHE A 564 2.17 -23.96 -15.27
N GLY A 565 3.39 -23.54 -14.85
CA GLY A 565 3.87 -22.16 -14.97
C GLY A 565 3.81 -21.57 -16.39
N ALA A 566 4.06 -22.41 -17.40
CA ALA A 566 4.02 -22.00 -18.80
C ALA A 566 2.60 -21.80 -19.35
N THR A 567 1.55 -22.28 -18.69
CA THR A 567 0.19 -22.23 -19.24
C THR A 567 -0.45 -20.84 -19.10
N TRP A 568 -0.23 -20.17 -17.97
CA TRP A 568 -0.88 -18.89 -17.66
C TRP A 568 0.12 -17.79 -17.32
N ALA A 569 1.03 -18.06 -16.37
CA ALA A 569 1.99 -17.05 -15.94
C ALA A 569 3.00 -16.68 -17.05
N GLY A 570 3.46 -17.66 -17.83
CA GLY A 570 4.33 -17.47 -19.00
C GLY A 570 3.78 -16.50 -20.05
N PRO A 571 2.61 -16.76 -20.67
CA PRO A 571 2.05 -15.87 -21.69
C PRO A 571 1.73 -14.48 -21.14
N ILE A 572 1.16 -14.37 -19.93
CA ILE A 572 0.87 -13.07 -19.28
C ILE A 572 2.16 -12.25 -19.12
N ALA A 573 3.23 -12.86 -18.60
CA ALA A 573 4.51 -12.18 -18.46
C ALA A 573 5.05 -11.72 -19.82
N SER A 574 4.97 -12.58 -20.85
CA SER A 574 5.46 -12.25 -22.18
C SER A 574 4.68 -11.12 -22.84
N LEU A 575 3.36 -11.04 -22.65
CA LEU A 575 2.50 -9.98 -23.18
C LEU A 575 2.80 -8.65 -22.51
N LEU A 576 3.03 -8.66 -21.18
CA LEU A 576 3.40 -7.45 -20.43
C LEU A 576 4.78 -6.92 -20.82
N MET A 577 5.78 -7.81 -20.96
CA MET A 577 7.10 -7.41 -21.45
C MET A 577 7.03 -6.87 -22.89
N GLU A 578 6.24 -7.50 -23.77
CA GLU A 578 6.05 -7.01 -25.14
C GLU A 578 5.39 -5.63 -25.16
N LYS A 579 4.30 -5.44 -24.40
CA LYS A 579 3.59 -4.16 -24.31
C LYS A 579 4.52 -3.06 -23.79
N TYR A 580 5.28 -3.34 -22.73
CA TYR A 580 6.16 -2.34 -22.13
C TYR A 580 7.30 -1.93 -23.07
N ILE A 581 7.97 -2.90 -23.72
CA ILE A 581 9.14 -2.61 -24.56
C ILE A 581 8.74 -2.04 -25.93
N LYS A 582 7.65 -2.54 -26.54
CA LYS A 582 7.22 -2.12 -27.89
C LYS A 582 6.13 -1.05 -27.90
N GLY A 583 5.53 -0.74 -26.75
CA GLY A 583 4.34 0.11 -26.62
C GLY A 583 3.04 -0.56 -27.09
N ARG A 584 3.09 -1.78 -27.65
CA ARG A 584 1.94 -2.49 -28.22
C ARG A 584 2.14 -4.00 -28.20
N VAL A 585 1.04 -4.74 -28.30
CA VAL A 585 1.04 -6.21 -28.40
C VAL A 585 0.73 -6.62 -29.84
N LYS A 586 1.50 -7.57 -30.40
CA LYS A 586 1.22 -8.15 -31.73
C LYS A 586 0.50 -9.50 -31.66
N ARG A 587 0.66 -10.24 -30.56
CA ARG A 587 0.12 -11.60 -30.37
C ARG A 587 -1.31 -11.55 -29.83
N LEU A 588 -2.23 -11.07 -30.68
CA LEU A 588 -3.62 -10.79 -30.31
C LEU A 588 -4.42 -12.05 -29.93
N ASP A 589 -4.08 -13.19 -30.54
CA ASP A 589 -4.65 -14.50 -30.23
C ASP A 589 -4.35 -14.94 -28.79
N VAL A 590 -3.09 -14.78 -28.37
CA VAL A 590 -2.65 -15.08 -27.00
C VAL A 590 -3.29 -14.10 -26.02
N GLU A 591 -3.33 -12.81 -26.37
CA GLU A 591 -3.98 -11.77 -25.58
C GLU A 591 -5.47 -12.06 -25.36
N GLU A 592 -6.22 -12.36 -26.42
CA GLU A 592 -7.64 -12.67 -26.36
C GLU A 592 -7.90 -13.92 -25.51
N HIS A 593 -7.10 -14.97 -25.70
CA HIS A 593 -7.19 -16.17 -24.87
C HIS A 593 -6.97 -15.86 -23.39
N MET A 594 -5.96 -15.05 -23.06
CA MET A 594 -5.70 -14.65 -21.67
C MET A 594 -6.83 -13.81 -21.09
N ILE A 595 -7.39 -12.86 -21.82
CA ILE A 595 -8.48 -12.00 -21.32
C ILE A 595 -9.76 -12.79 -21.08
N ASN A 596 -10.15 -13.66 -22.02
CA ASN A 596 -11.45 -14.34 -22.00
C ASN A 596 -11.49 -15.59 -21.10
N SER A 597 -10.34 -16.04 -20.58
CA SER A 597 -10.28 -17.23 -19.74
C SER A 597 -10.63 -16.94 -18.28
N ASN A 598 -11.61 -17.70 -17.74
CA ASN A 598 -11.98 -17.68 -16.34
C ASN A 598 -11.55 -18.99 -15.64
N LEU A 599 -10.69 -18.86 -14.64
CA LEU A 599 -10.17 -19.93 -13.79
C LEU A 599 -10.74 -19.91 -12.37
N ILE A 600 -11.48 -18.87 -12.04
CA ILE A 600 -12.20 -18.79 -10.77
C ILE A 600 -13.46 -19.65 -10.94
N GLY A 601 -13.56 -20.72 -10.15
CA GLY A 601 -14.78 -21.53 -10.10
C GLY A 601 -16.01 -20.70 -9.71
N PRO A 602 -17.23 -21.20 -9.98
CA PRO A 602 -18.47 -20.52 -9.64
C PRO A 602 -18.59 -20.15 -8.16
#